data_AF-A0A009RV30-F1
#
_entry.id   AF-A0A009RV30-F1
#
_cell.length_a   1.000
_cell.length_b   1.000
_cell.length_c   1.000
_cell.angle_alpha   90.00
_cell.angle_beta   90.00
_cell.angle_gamma   90.00
#
_symmetry.space_group_name_H-M   'P 1'
#
loop_
_entity.id
_entity.type
_entity.pdbx_description
1 polymer ?
#
loop_
_entity_poly.entity_id
_entity_poly.type
_entity_poly.pdbx_seq_one_letter_code
_entity_poly.pdbx_strand_id
1 'polypeptide(L)'
;MEVGLRSLALLVAGYPKVFDLNHLVLFDFIAIHTEQFGGLKNLHPENRYHNTELLVRRPIISEGLRLFAIKGLIETKVTCTGFVYTAGESSQFFLTALSSDYIKSLNERCDWVIEKYGEYTYSELRAEINNIFEEWIEEFNSDIDGKKL
;
A
#
# COMPACT_ATOMS: atom_id res chain seq x y z
N MET A 1 0.75 -7.24 12.19
CA MET A 1 -0.49 -7.92 11.74
C MET A 1 -1.23 -7.08 10.71
N GLU A 2 -1.49 -5.79 10.99
CA GLU A 2 -2.17 -4.86 10.08
C GLU A 2 -1.56 -4.76 8.67
N VAL A 3 -0.23 -4.64 8.56
CA VAL A 3 0.47 -4.50 7.28
C VAL A 3 0.22 -5.66 6.32
N GLY A 4 0.26 -6.91 6.82
CA GLY A 4 -0.04 -8.07 5.97
C GLY A 4 -1.50 -8.09 5.50
N LEU A 5 -2.43 -7.67 6.35
CA LEU A 5 -3.85 -7.63 6.01
C LEU A 5 -4.12 -6.59 4.91
N ARG A 6 -3.42 -5.46 4.94
CA ARG A 6 -3.46 -4.45 3.87
C ARG A 6 -2.88 -4.97 2.56
N SER A 7 -1.82 -5.79 2.61
CA SER A 7 -1.34 -6.48 1.40
C SER A 7 -2.39 -7.43 0.81
N LEU A 8 -3.12 -8.17 1.66
CA LEU A 8 -4.24 -9.00 1.20
C LEU A 8 -5.36 -8.15 0.59
N ALA A 9 -5.74 -7.04 1.23
CA ALA A 9 -6.76 -6.12 0.72
C ALA A 9 -6.39 -5.52 -0.65
N LEU A 10 -5.13 -5.11 -0.84
CA LEU A 10 -4.62 -4.62 -2.12
C LEU A 10 -4.68 -5.69 -3.23
N LEU A 11 -4.34 -6.94 -2.91
CA LEU A 11 -4.42 -8.04 -3.87
C LEU A 11 -5.87 -8.39 -4.23
N VAL A 12 -6.79 -8.27 -3.27
CA VAL A 12 -8.23 -8.47 -3.49
C VAL A 12 -8.80 -7.37 -4.37
N ALA A 13 -8.51 -6.10 -4.06
CA ALA A 13 -8.90 -4.95 -4.88
C ALA A 13 -8.38 -5.06 -6.31
N GLY A 14 -7.16 -5.57 -6.48
CA GLY A 14 -6.51 -5.76 -7.77
C GLY A 14 -6.89 -7.01 -8.55
N TYR A 15 -7.68 -7.92 -7.98
CA TYR A 15 -7.98 -9.19 -8.65
C TYR A 15 -8.69 -8.96 -10.01
N PRO A 16 -8.32 -9.66 -11.10
CA PRO A 16 -7.40 -10.82 -11.18
C PRO A 16 -5.93 -10.48 -11.49
N LYS A 17 -5.50 -9.24 -11.30
CA LYS A 17 -4.11 -8.84 -11.56
C LYS A 17 -3.13 -9.52 -10.59
N VAL A 18 -1.86 -9.47 -10.98
CA VAL A 18 -0.73 -9.97 -10.19
C VAL A 18 0.25 -8.83 -9.94
N PHE A 19 0.83 -8.78 -8.75
CA PHE A 19 1.80 -7.75 -8.38
C PHE A 19 3.03 -8.37 -7.73
N ASP A 20 4.21 -7.80 -7.98
CA ASP A 20 5.42 -8.19 -7.25
C ASP A 20 5.48 -7.49 -5.87
N LEU A 21 6.46 -7.89 -5.05
CA LEU A 21 6.67 -7.29 -3.73
C LEU A 21 6.97 -5.78 -3.81
N ASN A 22 7.58 -5.30 -4.90
CA ASN A 22 7.95 -3.89 -5.02
C ASN A 22 6.70 -3.03 -5.22
N HIS A 23 5.79 -3.43 -6.11
CA HIS A 23 4.50 -2.76 -6.29
C HIS A 23 3.70 -2.76 -4.99
N LEU A 24 3.61 -3.91 -4.30
CA LEU A 24 2.86 -4.02 -3.04
C LEU A 24 3.40 -3.12 -1.93
N VAL A 25 4.72 -2.91 -1.87
CA VAL A 25 5.33 -1.96 -0.92
C VAL A 25 4.91 -0.52 -1.23
N LEU A 26 4.90 -0.13 -2.51
CA LEU A 26 4.50 1.22 -2.90
C LEU A 26 2.99 1.44 -2.75
N PHE A 27 2.17 0.46 -3.12
CA PHE A 27 0.73 0.51 -2.89
C PHE A 27 0.37 0.57 -1.40
N ASP A 28 1.06 -0.19 -0.54
CA ASP A 28 0.85 -0.12 0.92
C ASP A 28 1.12 1.28 1.47
N PHE A 29 2.15 1.96 0.95
CA PHE A 29 2.47 3.34 1.30
C PHE A 29 1.42 4.33 0.80
N ILE A 30 0.97 4.22 -0.44
CA ILE A 30 -0.07 5.11 -0.96
C ILE A 30 -1.39 4.89 -0.21
N ALA A 31 -1.76 3.63 0.11
CA ALA A 31 -3.01 3.29 0.76
C ALA A 31 -3.17 3.87 2.18
N ILE A 32 -2.07 4.18 2.86
CA ILE A 32 -2.09 4.84 4.18
C ILE A 32 -2.03 6.37 4.08
N HIS A 33 -1.51 6.89 2.96
CA HIS A 33 -1.28 8.31 2.68
C HIS A 33 -2.16 8.81 1.51
N THR A 34 -3.36 8.23 1.34
CA THR A 34 -4.18 8.48 0.14
C THR A 34 -4.53 9.96 -0.05
N GLU A 35 -4.64 10.74 1.03
CA GLU A 35 -5.01 12.15 1.00
C GLU A 35 -3.99 12.98 0.19
N GLN A 36 -2.69 12.69 0.38
CA GLN A 36 -1.62 13.39 -0.30
C GLN A 36 -1.53 13.05 -1.79
N PHE A 37 -2.09 11.90 -2.20
CA PHE A 37 -2.20 11.53 -3.60
C PHE A 37 -3.55 11.97 -4.23
N GLY A 38 -4.33 12.80 -3.53
CA GLY A 38 -5.64 13.27 -3.99
C GLY A 38 -6.79 12.26 -3.81
N GLY A 39 -6.62 11.31 -2.89
CA GLY A 39 -7.60 10.30 -2.52
C GLY A 39 -8.36 10.64 -1.23
N LEU A 40 -8.90 9.60 -0.57
CA LEU A 40 -9.61 9.72 0.70
C LEU A 40 -8.67 10.17 1.83
N LYS A 41 -9.24 10.74 2.91
CA LYS A 41 -8.49 11.13 4.13
C LYS A 41 -7.58 9.99 4.61
N ASN A 42 -6.42 10.30 5.17
CA ASN A 42 -5.51 9.26 5.65
C ASN A 42 -6.14 8.34 6.71
N LEU A 43 -5.74 7.07 6.68
CA LEU A 43 -6.21 6.05 7.62
C LEU A 43 -5.66 6.31 9.04
N HIS A 44 -4.45 6.88 9.12
CA HIS A 44 -3.76 7.24 10.35
C HIS A 44 -3.45 8.75 10.35
N PRO A 45 -3.36 9.41 11.53
CA PRO A 45 -2.85 10.77 11.63
C PRO A 45 -1.45 10.87 11.01
N GLU A 46 -1.17 11.97 10.30
CA GLU A 46 0.10 12.18 9.62
C GLU A 46 1.30 12.04 10.57
N ASN A 47 2.32 11.30 10.14
CA ASN A 47 3.60 11.20 10.83
C ASN A 47 4.72 11.68 9.90
N ARG A 48 5.49 12.67 10.34
CA ARG A 48 6.50 13.41 9.56
C ARG A 48 7.76 12.60 9.14
N TYR A 49 7.76 11.27 9.29
CA TYR A 49 8.93 10.40 9.04
C TYR A 49 8.68 9.33 7.97
N HIS A 50 8.32 9.80 6.78
CA HIS A 50 7.83 8.99 5.67
C HIS A 50 8.91 8.10 5.00
N ASN A 51 10.18 8.53 4.94
CA ASN A 51 11.26 7.75 4.30
C ASN A 51 11.66 6.50 5.09
N THR A 52 11.65 6.59 6.42
CA THR A 52 11.90 5.44 7.31
C THR A 52 10.79 4.41 7.26
N GLU A 53 9.59 4.81 6.85
CA GLU A 53 8.41 3.95 6.80
C GLU A 53 8.52 2.88 5.71
N LEU A 54 8.94 3.26 4.49
CA LEU A 54 9.10 2.33 3.36
C LEU A 54 10.13 1.22 3.64
N LEU A 55 11.27 1.57 4.25
CA LEU A 55 12.35 0.63 4.54
C LEU A 55 11.97 -0.41 5.61
N VAL A 56 11.24 0.02 6.65
CA VAL A 56 10.83 -0.86 7.75
C VAL A 56 9.68 -1.78 7.35
N ARG A 57 8.85 -1.38 6.37
CA ARG A 57 7.64 -2.12 5.97
C ARG A 57 7.91 -3.31 5.07
N ARG A 58 8.93 -3.26 4.20
CA ARG A 58 9.18 -4.33 3.23
C ARG A 58 9.31 -5.73 3.86
N PRO A 59 10.08 -5.96 4.94
CA PRO A 59 10.15 -7.27 5.59
C PRO A 59 8.81 -7.70 6.19
N ILE A 60 8.04 -6.75 6.75
CA ILE A 60 6.74 -7.02 7.38
C ILE A 60 5.71 -7.42 6.31
N ILE A 61 5.68 -6.73 5.18
CA ILE A 61 4.85 -7.08 4.02
C ILE A 61 5.22 -8.48 3.53
N SER A 62 6.51 -8.74 3.34
CA SER A 62 6.98 -10.06 2.88
C SER A 62 6.53 -11.20 3.80
N GLU A 63 6.62 -11.03 5.13
CA GLU A 63 6.16 -12.05 6.07
C GLU A 63 4.62 -12.17 6.08
N GLY A 64 3.90 -11.06 5.91
CA GLY A 64 2.46 -11.06 5.75
C GLY A 64 1.99 -11.85 4.52
N LEU A 65 2.62 -11.62 3.37
CA LEU A 65 2.37 -12.35 2.14
C LEU A 65 2.61 -13.86 2.33
N ARG A 66 3.73 -14.22 2.96
CA ARG A 66 4.07 -15.61 3.27
C ARG A 66 3.02 -16.26 4.17
N LEU A 67 2.61 -15.59 5.24
CA LEU A 67 1.60 -16.10 6.17
C LEU A 67 0.27 -16.36 5.45
N PHE A 68 -0.20 -15.41 4.65
CA PHE A 68 -1.47 -15.55 3.93
C PHE A 68 -1.40 -16.55 2.78
N ALA A 69 -0.23 -16.73 2.17
CA ALA A 69 0.00 -17.81 1.21
C ALA A 69 -0.12 -19.19 1.87
N ILE A 70 0.46 -19.39 3.05
CA ILE A 70 0.31 -20.65 3.83
C ILE A 70 -1.17 -20.92 4.17
N LYS A 71 -1.98 -19.87 4.33
CA LYS A 71 -3.42 -19.96 4.61
C LYS A 71 -4.30 -20.08 3.36
N GLY A 72 -3.73 -20.10 2.16
CA GLY A 72 -4.48 -20.16 0.90
C GLY A 72 -5.25 -18.87 0.56
N LEU A 73 -4.93 -17.76 1.24
CA LEU A 73 -5.52 -16.45 1.00
C LEU A 73 -4.71 -15.63 -0.01
N ILE A 74 -3.49 -16.03 -0.32
CA ILE A 74 -2.69 -15.42 -1.38
C ILE A 74 -2.11 -16.54 -2.23
N GLU A 75 -2.21 -16.40 -3.54
CA GLU A 75 -1.49 -17.25 -4.47
C GLU A 75 -0.16 -16.60 -4.83
N THR A 76 0.91 -17.40 -4.85
CA THR A 76 2.25 -16.97 -5.27
C THR A 76 2.61 -17.68 -6.57
N LYS A 77 3.01 -16.92 -7.59
CA LYS A 77 3.45 -17.46 -8.89
C LYS A 77 4.92 -17.10 -9.12
N VAL A 78 5.69 -18.08 -9.58
CA VAL A 78 7.10 -17.89 -9.95
C VAL A 78 7.17 -17.36 -11.38
N THR A 79 7.94 -16.32 -11.60
CA THR A 79 8.23 -15.75 -12.92
C THR A 79 9.73 -15.78 -13.18
N CYS A 80 10.15 -15.42 -14.40
CA CYS A 80 11.57 -15.27 -14.74
C CYS A 80 12.27 -14.14 -13.97
N THR A 81 11.51 -13.20 -13.39
CA THR A 81 12.02 -12.03 -12.68
C THR A 81 11.82 -12.08 -11.15
N GLY A 82 11.18 -13.13 -10.63
CA GLY A 82 10.96 -13.31 -9.20
C GLY A 82 9.60 -13.93 -8.88
N PHE A 83 8.93 -13.38 -7.86
CA PHE A 83 7.62 -13.83 -7.42
C PHE A 83 6.58 -12.73 -7.64
N VAL A 84 5.40 -13.14 -8.09
CA VAL A 84 4.20 -12.29 -8.12
C VAL A 84 3.11 -12.91 -7.27
N TYR A 85 2.24 -12.06 -6.75
CA TYR A 85 1.19 -12.42 -5.81
C TYR A 85 -0.18 -12.01 -6.37
N THR A 86 -1.20 -12.79 -6.06
CA THR A 86 -2.60 -12.47 -6.35
C THR A 86 -3.51 -12.98 -5.25
N ALA A 87 -4.74 -12.48 -5.17
CA ALA A 87 -5.70 -12.95 -4.18
C ALA A 87 -6.08 -14.41 -4.46
N GLY A 88 -6.10 -15.23 -3.41
CA GLY A 88 -6.64 -16.59 -3.48
C GLY A 88 -8.18 -16.60 -3.45
N GLU A 89 -8.78 -17.73 -3.75
CA GLU A 89 -10.25 -17.89 -3.86
C GLU A 89 -11.02 -17.47 -2.59
N SER A 90 -10.45 -17.74 -1.40
CA SER A 90 -11.11 -17.43 -0.12
C SER A 90 -10.84 -16.02 0.43
N SER A 91 -10.08 -15.19 -0.30
CA SER A 91 -9.59 -13.89 0.19
C SER A 91 -10.71 -12.89 0.47
N GLN A 92 -11.62 -12.73 -0.48
CA GLN A 92 -12.74 -11.82 -0.38
C GLN A 92 -13.65 -12.18 0.81
N PHE A 93 -13.94 -13.47 0.96
CA PHE A 93 -14.75 -13.98 2.08
C PHE A 93 -14.05 -13.72 3.41
N PHE A 94 -12.75 -13.98 3.50
CA PHE A 94 -11.97 -13.72 4.71
C PHE A 94 -12.03 -12.23 5.12
N LEU A 95 -11.79 -11.31 4.18
CA LEU A 95 -11.84 -9.86 4.46
C LEU A 95 -13.24 -9.43 4.90
N THR A 96 -14.28 -9.96 4.25
CA THR A 96 -15.68 -9.63 4.58
C THR A 96 -16.05 -10.13 5.99
N ALA A 97 -15.55 -11.30 6.39
CA ALA A 97 -15.80 -11.89 7.70
C ALA A 97 -15.20 -11.09 8.87
N LEU A 98 -14.15 -10.29 8.63
CA LEU A 98 -13.56 -9.44 9.67
C LEU A 98 -14.47 -8.26 10.09
N SER A 99 -15.47 -7.91 9.26
CA SER A 99 -16.64 -7.09 9.61
C SER A 99 -16.40 -5.96 10.63
N SER A 100 -15.48 -5.05 10.30
CA SER A 100 -15.25 -3.82 11.09
C SER A 100 -15.20 -2.59 10.20
N ASP A 101 -15.51 -1.42 10.76
CA ASP A 101 -15.47 -0.16 10.01
C ASP A 101 -14.04 0.18 9.54
N TYR A 102 -13.04 -0.27 10.30
CA TYR A 102 -11.64 -0.20 9.88
C TYR A 102 -11.41 -0.95 8.55
N ILE A 103 -11.92 -2.17 8.41
CA ILE A 103 -11.73 -2.98 7.19
C ILE A 103 -12.47 -2.39 6.00
N LYS A 104 -13.66 -1.82 6.21
CA LYS A 104 -14.38 -1.09 5.14
C LYS A 104 -13.56 0.10 4.65
N SER A 105 -13.10 0.94 5.58
CA SER A 105 -12.28 2.11 5.28
C SER A 105 -10.96 1.73 4.60
N LEU A 106 -10.36 0.61 4.98
CA LEU A 106 -9.16 0.08 4.34
C LEU A 106 -9.43 -0.35 2.90
N ASN A 107 -10.49 -1.12 2.68
CA ASN A 107 -10.86 -1.61 1.34
C ASN A 107 -11.12 -0.44 0.37
N GLU A 108 -11.84 0.60 0.80
CA GLU A 108 -12.08 1.79 -0.03
C GLU A 108 -10.78 2.46 -0.52
N ARG A 109 -9.76 2.51 0.33
CA ARG A 109 -8.43 3.05 -0.05
C ARG A 109 -7.67 2.10 -0.95
N CYS A 110 -7.74 0.79 -0.68
CA CYS A 110 -7.13 -0.21 -1.55
C CYS A 110 -7.75 -0.19 -2.95
N ASP A 111 -9.08 -0.13 -3.05
CA ASP A 111 -9.81 -0.01 -4.31
C ASP A 111 -9.37 1.23 -5.08
N TRP A 112 -9.32 2.39 -4.40
CA TRP A 112 -8.86 3.64 -5.00
C TRP A 112 -7.41 3.57 -5.49
N VAL A 113 -6.49 3.00 -4.70
CA VAL A 113 -5.09 2.83 -5.10
C VAL A 113 -4.97 1.98 -6.35
N ILE A 114 -5.69 0.86 -6.39
CA ILE A 114 -5.65 -0.06 -7.53
C ILE A 114 -6.31 0.55 -8.77
N GLU A 115 -7.43 1.28 -8.60
CA GLU A 115 -8.10 1.98 -9.70
C GLU A 115 -7.16 3.00 -10.34
N LYS A 116 -6.44 3.78 -9.53
CA LYS A 116 -5.56 4.85 -10.03
C LYS A 116 -4.21 4.33 -10.53
N TYR A 117 -3.60 3.39 -9.81
CA TYR A 117 -2.19 3.01 -10.01
C TYR A 117 -1.97 1.54 -10.37
N GLY A 118 -3.02 0.73 -10.45
CA GLY A 118 -2.90 -0.72 -10.67
C GLY A 118 -2.40 -1.14 -12.06
N GLU A 119 -2.15 -0.19 -12.96
CA GLU A 119 -1.49 -0.41 -14.27
C GLU A 119 -0.09 0.21 -14.34
N TYR A 120 0.33 0.93 -13.30
CA TYR A 120 1.60 1.64 -13.30
C TYR A 120 2.75 0.66 -13.12
N THR A 121 3.82 0.89 -13.87
CA THR A 121 5.11 0.25 -13.64
C THR A 121 5.71 0.72 -12.32
N TYR A 122 6.64 -0.08 -11.78
CA TYR A 122 7.40 0.30 -10.59
C TYR A 122 8.10 1.67 -10.73
N SER A 123 8.62 2.01 -11.92
CA SER A 123 9.25 3.30 -12.18
C SER A 123 8.27 4.47 -12.14
N GLU A 124 7.07 4.30 -12.70
CA GLU A 124 6.03 5.34 -12.70
C GLU A 124 5.53 5.57 -11.27
N LEU A 125 5.26 4.51 -10.51
CA LEU A 125 4.89 4.60 -9.10
C LEU A 125 5.95 5.33 -8.27
N ARG A 126 7.23 5.04 -8.52
CA ARG A 126 8.32 5.68 -7.80
C ARG A 126 8.41 7.17 -8.14
N ALA A 127 8.16 7.55 -9.40
CA ALA A 127 8.15 8.94 -9.81
C ALA A 127 7.02 9.72 -9.11
N GLU A 128 5.80 9.15 -9.07
CA GLU A 128 4.66 9.73 -8.34
C GLU A 128 4.98 9.98 -6.86
N ILE A 129 5.53 8.98 -6.18
CA ILE A 129 5.90 9.09 -4.77
C ILE A 129 7.02 10.12 -4.56
N ASN A 130 8.00 10.19 -5.47
CA ASN A 130 9.08 11.17 -5.38
C ASN A 130 8.58 12.60 -5.56
N ASN A 131 7.66 12.86 -6.47
CA ASN A 131 7.08 14.19 -6.67
C ASN A 131 6.39 14.67 -5.38
N ILE A 132 5.61 13.81 -4.73
CA ILE A 132 5.00 14.09 -3.43
C ILE A 132 6.05 14.32 -2.34
N PHE A 133 7.15 13.57 -2.33
CA PHE A 133 8.24 13.80 -1.38
C PHE A 133 8.94 15.16 -1.58
N GLU A 134 9.12 15.59 -2.83
CA GLU A 134 9.70 16.90 -3.12
C GLU A 134 8.80 18.03 -2.60
N GLU A 135 7.49 17.93 -2.83
CA GLU A 135 6.49 18.86 -2.27
C GLU A 135 6.56 18.90 -0.73
N TRP A 136 6.65 17.74 -0.06
CA TRP A 136 6.79 17.68 1.41
C TRP A 136 8.08 18.31 1.92
N ILE A 137 9.19 18.14 1.21
CA ILE A 137 10.47 18.76 1.58
C ILE A 137 10.36 20.29 1.46
N GLU A 138 9.71 20.80 0.42
CA GLU A 138 9.46 22.24 0.25
C GLU A 138 8.54 22.81 1.35
N GLU A 139 7.42 22.13 1.64
CA GLU A 139 6.52 22.51 2.74
C GLU A 139 7.25 22.55 4.08
N PHE A 140 8.02 21.50 4.39
CA PHE A 140 8.79 21.42 5.63
C PHE A 140 9.83 22.55 5.77
N ASN A 141 10.52 22.89 4.68
CA ASN A 141 11.48 24.01 4.69
C ASN A 141 10.77 25.36 4.86
N SER A 142 9.58 25.53 4.26
CA SER A 142 8.78 26.74 4.41
C SER A 142 8.22 26.94 5.83
N ASP A 143 7.83 25.84 6.50
CA ASP A 143 7.35 25.82 7.89
C ASP A 143 8.46 26.18 8.90
N ILE A 144 9.71 25.85 8.59
CA ILE A 144 10.87 26.21 9.41
C ILE A 144 11.17 27.71 9.29
N ASP A 145 11.08 28.28 8.08
CA ASP A 145 11.30 29.70 7.87
C ASP A 145 10.14 30.57 8.40
N GLY A 146 8.91 30.05 8.39
CA GLY A 146 7.72 30.71 8.96
C GLY A 146 7.71 30.81 10.50
N LYS A 147 8.54 30.05 11.21
CA LYS A 147 8.66 30.07 12.70
C LYS A 147 9.72 31.03 13.25
N LYS A 148 10.26 31.92 12.41
CA LYS A 148 11.23 32.96 12.82
C LYS A 148 10.63 34.34 13.17
N LEU A 149 9.31 34.45 13.37
CA LEU A 149 8.65 35.69 13.77
C LEU A 149 8.06 35.62 15.18
#